data_AF-A0A2H0NCH0-F1
#
_entry.id   AF-A0A2H0NCH0-F1
#
_cell.length_a   1.000
_cell.length_b   1.000
_cell.length_c   1.000
_cell.angle_alpha   90.00
_cell.angle_beta   90.00
_cell.angle_gamma   90.00
#
_symmetry.space_group_name_H-M   'P 1'
#
loop_
_entity.id
_entity.type
_entity.pdbx_description
1 polymer ?
#
loop_
_entity_poly.entity_id
_entity_poly.type
_entity_poly.pdbx_seq_one_letter_code
_entity_poly.pdbx_strand_id
1 'polypeptide(L)'
;MNYGIKIPERTIHIPINGPVDITGLRPIIDSPNFQGLLEHYQLGFAYKVLPGGVHTRFEHSLGVLCRLRQIIERLKIVDRDVVHALEVAALLHDIGHGPFSHEIEKMLPFNHTENGLRILQSLQNVIASYANYQLVEKLFNNQHPLGQLIHSPNFGADKMDYLHRDAHHTGYELAFNADKIMQYLQFIENQLGISDKVIEEAINYQFSYLRMYKMIYLNGTAKIITRMFQRALAELSRLNLDLYNLSDSEALTLAAKHSLGKNILLRKLHKAIATFKIAPYADEQHLGDFDYPIHEIDSKLLQKWNRFLSSPKKLLELEKQLEKELKLKSGEILIVQPGFFERLALNDVVLFKKDNSTDSLFSRVPSHINTLREMVDRFFYIHVATTQENIIRLVKIDFKKIFEENISE
;
A
#
# COMPACT_ATOMS: atom_id res chain seq x y z
N MET A 1 43.92 -21.07 -4.94
CA MET A 1 42.46 -20.90 -5.14
C MET A 1 42.20 -19.41 -5.26
N ASN A 2 41.81 -18.96 -6.44
CA ASN A 2 41.36 -17.58 -6.60
C ASN A 2 39.89 -17.59 -6.17
N TYR A 3 39.62 -17.23 -4.92
CA TYR A 3 38.26 -16.97 -4.47
C TYR A 3 37.84 -15.66 -5.13
N GLY A 4 37.51 -15.71 -6.42
CA GLY A 4 37.19 -14.54 -7.22
C GLY A 4 35.92 -13.90 -6.69
N ILE A 5 36.06 -13.04 -5.68
CA ILE A 5 34.98 -12.20 -5.18
C ILE A 5 34.67 -11.24 -6.31
N LYS A 6 33.48 -11.37 -6.89
CA LYS A 6 33.00 -10.44 -7.89
C LYS A 6 32.78 -9.09 -7.21
N ILE A 7 33.63 -8.11 -7.53
CA ILE A 7 33.48 -6.75 -7.04
C ILE A 7 32.36 -6.09 -7.85
N PRO A 8 31.35 -5.48 -7.21
CA PRO A 8 30.35 -4.67 -7.91
C PRO A 8 31.01 -3.56 -8.72
N GLU A 9 30.71 -3.46 -10.01
CA GLU A 9 31.22 -2.37 -10.86
C GLU A 9 30.40 -1.09 -10.66
N ARG A 10 29.12 -1.24 -10.30
CA ARG A 10 28.21 -0.12 -10.04
C ARG A 10 27.27 -0.42 -8.88
N THR A 11 27.16 0.54 -7.98
CA THR A 11 26.28 0.49 -6.82
C THR A 11 25.47 1.77 -6.68
N ILE A 12 24.23 1.67 -6.20
CA ILE A 12 23.43 2.81 -5.73
C ILE A 12 23.29 2.70 -4.22
N HIS A 13 23.46 3.80 -3.49
CA HIS A 13 23.23 3.83 -2.05
C HIS A 13 21.77 4.15 -1.77
N ILE A 14 21.11 3.32 -0.96
CA ILE A 14 19.78 3.61 -0.41
C ILE A 14 19.80 3.51 1.12
N PRO A 15 18.97 4.28 1.84
CA PRO A 15 18.71 4.08 3.25
C PRO A 15 18.43 2.62 3.61
N ILE A 16 18.79 2.22 4.84
CA ILE A 16 18.66 0.87 5.41
C ILE A 16 19.60 -0.19 4.80
N ASN A 17 19.73 -0.24 3.48
CA ASN A 17 20.49 -1.30 2.80
C ASN A 17 21.93 -0.89 2.45
N GLY A 18 22.23 0.42 2.38
CA GLY A 18 23.54 0.90 1.96
C GLY A 18 23.78 0.67 0.46
N PRO A 19 24.98 0.22 0.04
CA PRO A 19 25.30 0.03 -1.38
C PRO A 19 24.58 -1.19 -1.96
N VAL A 20 23.75 -0.96 -2.97
CA VAL A 20 23.04 -1.99 -3.75
C VAL A 20 23.78 -2.22 -5.05
N ASP A 21 24.29 -3.44 -5.28
CA ASP A 21 24.90 -3.81 -6.57
C ASP A 21 23.86 -3.86 -7.69
N ILE A 22 24.04 -3.01 -8.69
CA ILE A 22 23.15 -2.91 -9.86
C ILE A 22 23.84 -3.33 -11.15
N THR A 23 25.08 -3.82 -11.10
CA THR A 23 25.96 -4.00 -12.26
C THR A 23 25.29 -4.69 -13.45
N GLY A 24 24.62 -5.83 -13.22
CA GLY A 24 23.94 -6.59 -14.27
C GLY A 24 22.55 -6.07 -14.65
N LEU A 25 21.95 -5.22 -13.81
CA LEU A 25 20.57 -4.75 -13.95
C LEU A 25 20.48 -3.34 -14.53
N ARG A 26 21.62 -2.67 -14.77
CA ARG A 26 21.69 -1.30 -15.28
C ARG A 26 20.82 -1.04 -16.50
N PRO A 27 20.80 -1.88 -17.56
CA PRO A 27 19.96 -1.60 -18.73
C PRO A 27 18.47 -1.51 -18.40
N ILE A 28 18.01 -2.25 -17.40
CA ILE A 28 16.63 -2.22 -16.92
C ILE A 28 16.41 -0.98 -16.03
N ILE A 29 17.34 -0.71 -15.10
CA ILE A 29 17.26 0.42 -14.16
C ILE A 29 17.32 1.76 -14.89
N ASP A 30 18.15 1.86 -15.93
CA ASP A 30 18.33 3.07 -16.73
C ASP A 30 17.18 3.29 -17.74
N SER A 31 16.21 2.35 -17.82
CA SER A 31 15.04 2.51 -18.69
C SER A 31 14.12 3.65 -18.22
N PRO A 32 13.46 4.39 -19.14
CA PRO A 32 12.57 5.48 -18.76
C PRO A 32 11.46 5.04 -17.80
N ASN A 33 10.89 3.85 -17.99
CA ASN A 33 9.84 3.33 -17.12
C ASN A 33 10.33 3.10 -15.69
N PHE A 34 11.54 2.57 -15.51
CA PHE A 34 12.09 2.36 -14.17
C PHE A 34 12.55 3.68 -13.53
N GLN A 35 13.15 4.59 -14.31
CA GLN A 35 13.52 5.93 -13.84
C GLN A 35 12.31 6.76 -13.40
N GLY A 36 11.14 6.56 -14.04
CA GLY A 36 9.89 7.19 -13.63
C GLY A 36 9.49 6.91 -12.17
N LEU A 37 9.93 5.78 -11.59
CA LEU A 37 9.70 5.46 -10.18
C LEU A 37 10.34 6.46 -9.21
N LEU A 38 11.30 7.29 -9.65
CA LEU A 38 11.85 8.39 -8.87
C LEU A 38 10.84 9.51 -8.61
N GLU A 39 9.79 9.61 -9.44
CA GLU A 39 8.78 10.65 -9.35
C GLU A 39 7.47 10.18 -8.70
N HIS A 40 7.52 9.00 -8.07
CA HIS A 40 6.40 8.36 -7.38
C HIS A 40 6.74 8.06 -5.92
N TYR A 41 6.06 8.74 -5.00
CA TYR A 41 6.21 8.50 -3.57
C TYR A 41 5.62 7.16 -3.18
N GLN A 42 6.35 6.38 -2.37
CA GLN A 42 5.90 5.06 -1.89
C GLN A 42 4.60 5.16 -1.08
N LEU A 43 4.48 6.21 -0.25
CA LEU A 43 3.37 6.42 0.67
C LEU A 43 2.31 7.41 0.16
N GLY A 44 2.32 7.73 -1.14
CA GLY A 44 1.35 8.63 -1.75
C GLY A 44 1.26 9.98 -1.03
N PHE A 45 0.08 10.38 -0.53
CA PHE A 45 -0.09 11.65 0.18
C PHE A 45 0.36 11.65 1.65
N ALA A 46 0.87 10.55 2.19
CA ALA A 46 1.28 10.49 3.60
C ALA A 46 2.34 11.55 3.94
N TYR A 47 3.22 11.94 3.01
CA TYR A 47 4.23 12.98 3.24
C TYR A 47 3.64 14.34 3.67
N LYS A 48 2.36 14.61 3.35
CA LYS A 48 1.67 15.83 3.80
C LYS A 48 1.35 15.81 5.30
N VAL A 49 1.35 14.64 5.94
CA VAL A 49 1.09 14.45 7.37
C VAL A 49 2.34 13.95 8.11
N LEU A 50 3.15 13.12 7.46
CA LEU A 50 4.39 12.54 7.95
C LEU A 50 5.55 13.03 7.07
N PRO A 51 6.17 14.19 7.37
CA PRO A 51 7.10 14.87 6.45
C PRO A 51 8.30 14.05 5.99
N GLY A 52 8.68 13.00 6.74
CA GLY A 52 9.78 12.11 6.36
C GLY A 52 9.39 11.00 5.36
N GLY A 53 8.09 10.74 5.14
CA GLY A 53 7.58 9.73 4.21
C GLY A 53 7.69 10.13 2.73
N VAL A 54 8.88 10.54 2.30
CA VAL A 54 9.19 11.08 0.96
C VAL A 54 10.04 10.12 0.10
N HIS A 55 10.29 8.91 0.59
CA HIS A 55 10.97 7.88 -0.21
C HIS A 55 10.11 7.44 -1.39
N THR A 56 10.78 6.98 -2.43
CA THR A 56 10.17 6.71 -3.75
C THR A 56 10.04 5.22 -4.01
N ARG A 57 9.20 4.87 -4.99
CA ARG A 57 9.10 3.48 -5.47
C ARG A 57 10.43 2.96 -6.04
N PHE A 58 11.25 3.84 -6.60
CA PHE A 58 12.59 3.49 -7.07
C PHE A 58 13.46 2.94 -5.94
N GLU A 59 13.48 3.64 -4.80
CA GLU A 59 14.23 3.23 -3.62
C GLU A 59 13.69 1.90 -3.07
N HIS A 60 12.37 1.75 -3.01
CA HIS A 60 11.70 0.53 -2.60
C HIS A 60 12.07 -0.66 -3.51
N SER A 61 11.98 -0.53 -4.83
CA SER A 61 12.36 -1.58 -5.79
C SER A 61 13.81 -2.08 -5.59
N LEU A 62 14.75 -1.18 -5.32
CA LEU A 62 16.14 -1.55 -4.98
C LEU A 62 16.25 -2.24 -3.62
N GLY A 63 15.44 -1.82 -2.66
CA GLY A 63 15.31 -2.45 -1.35
C GLY A 63 14.80 -3.89 -1.44
N VAL A 64 13.73 -4.11 -2.21
CA VAL A 64 13.15 -5.43 -2.48
C VAL A 64 14.16 -6.34 -3.15
N LEU A 65 14.94 -5.85 -4.12
CA LEU A 65 16.05 -6.59 -4.72
C LEU A 65 17.06 -7.05 -3.65
N CYS A 66 17.43 -6.17 -2.71
CA CYS A 66 18.36 -6.54 -1.63
C CYS A 66 17.78 -7.61 -0.70
N ARG A 67 16.52 -7.45 -0.28
CA ARG A 67 15.84 -8.44 0.57
C ARG A 67 15.71 -9.79 -0.13
N LEU A 68 15.35 -9.78 -1.42
CA LEU A 68 15.28 -10.99 -2.21
C LEU A 68 16.64 -11.69 -2.30
N ARG A 69 17.74 -10.96 -2.52
CA ARG A 69 19.09 -11.57 -2.56
C ARG A 69 19.46 -12.25 -1.24
N GLN A 70 19.11 -11.62 -0.10
CA GLN A 70 19.27 -12.23 1.22
C GLN A 70 18.46 -13.52 1.36
N ILE A 71 17.21 -13.54 0.86
CA ILE A 71 16.35 -14.72 0.83
C ILE A 71 16.96 -15.81 -0.07
N ILE A 72 17.43 -15.47 -1.28
CA ILE A 72 18.07 -16.37 -2.24
C ILE A 72 19.30 -17.05 -1.62
N GLU A 73 20.18 -16.25 -0.98
CA GLU A 73 21.36 -16.75 -0.29
C GLU A 73 20.96 -17.68 0.86
N ARG A 74 20.00 -17.26 1.67
CA ARG A 74 19.51 -18.04 2.81
C ARG A 74 18.90 -19.38 2.40
N LEU A 75 18.13 -19.39 1.32
CA LEU A 75 17.49 -20.60 0.77
C LEU A 75 18.44 -21.40 -0.13
N LYS A 76 19.65 -20.90 -0.37
CA LYS A 76 20.69 -21.53 -1.22
C LYS A 76 20.17 -21.84 -2.62
N ILE A 77 19.43 -20.90 -3.22
CA ILE A 77 19.00 -21.02 -4.60
C ILE A 77 20.21 -20.71 -5.49
N VAL A 78 20.73 -21.74 -6.16
CA VAL A 78 21.99 -21.66 -6.93
C VAL A 78 21.77 -21.68 -8.45
N ASP A 79 20.57 -21.99 -8.92
CA ASP A 79 20.25 -21.94 -10.35
C ASP A 79 20.30 -20.48 -10.83
N ARG A 80 21.26 -20.20 -11.71
CA ARG A 80 21.55 -18.85 -12.17
C ARG A 80 20.39 -18.22 -12.95
N ASP A 81 19.71 -18.99 -13.78
CA ASP A 81 18.60 -18.48 -14.60
C ASP A 81 17.41 -18.13 -13.71
N VAL A 82 17.16 -18.95 -12.69
CA VAL A 82 16.15 -18.68 -11.65
C VAL A 82 16.51 -17.45 -10.82
N VAL A 83 17.77 -17.33 -10.37
CA VAL A 83 18.23 -16.18 -9.58
C VAL A 83 18.08 -14.88 -10.36
N HIS A 84 18.58 -14.82 -11.60
CA HIS A 84 18.46 -13.62 -12.43
C HIS A 84 16.98 -13.26 -12.69
N ALA A 85 16.13 -14.26 -12.95
CA ALA A 85 14.71 -14.01 -13.18
C ALA A 85 14.00 -13.49 -11.92
N LEU A 86 14.34 -14.03 -10.75
CA LEU A 86 13.86 -13.52 -9.46
C LEU A 86 14.31 -12.07 -9.23
N GLU A 87 15.58 -11.75 -9.45
CA GLU A 87 16.11 -10.40 -9.30
C GLU A 87 15.37 -9.38 -10.18
N VAL A 88 15.13 -9.73 -11.46
CA VAL A 88 14.39 -8.85 -12.37
C VAL A 88 12.93 -8.73 -11.95
N ALA A 89 12.27 -9.83 -11.59
CA ALA A 89 10.87 -9.80 -11.14
C ALA A 89 10.70 -8.96 -9.87
N ALA A 90 11.62 -9.08 -8.89
CA ALA A 90 11.63 -8.28 -7.68
C ALA A 90 11.89 -6.80 -7.95
N LEU A 91 12.85 -6.50 -8.82
CA LEU A 91 13.14 -5.11 -9.20
C LEU A 91 11.92 -4.46 -9.83
N LEU A 92 11.22 -5.17 -10.71
CA LEU A 92 10.11 -4.62 -11.51
C LEU A 92 8.73 -4.79 -10.87
N HIS A 93 8.59 -5.44 -9.71
CA HIS A 93 7.28 -5.79 -9.13
C HIS A 93 6.30 -4.60 -9.03
N ASP A 94 6.83 -3.40 -8.81
CA ASP A 94 6.09 -2.16 -8.61
C ASP A 94 6.09 -1.22 -9.83
N ILE A 95 6.66 -1.63 -10.97
CA ILE A 95 6.85 -0.76 -12.15
C ILE A 95 5.52 -0.27 -12.77
N GLY A 96 4.43 -0.98 -12.49
CA GLY A 96 3.10 -0.66 -13.01
C GLY A 96 2.35 0.43 -12.25
N HIS A 97 2.88 0.93 -11.14
CA HIS A 97 2.20 1.95 -10.34
C HIS A 97 2.20 3.32 -11.03
N GLY A 98 1.01 3.92 -11.17
CA GLY A 98 0.85 5.31 -11.58
C GLY A 98 1.01 6.30 -10.42
N PRO A 99 0.75 7.60 -10.66
CA PRO A 99 0.97 8.66 -9.69
C PRO A 99 0.05 8.55 -8.49
N PHE A 100 0.62 8.64 -7.29
CA PHE A 100 -0.05 8.28 -6.03
C PHE A 100 -0.70 6.89 -6.05
N SER A 101 -0.43 6.05 -7.04
CA SER A 101 -0.68 4.60 -7.04
C SER A 101 -2.13 4.18 -6.75
N HIS A 102 -2.39 3.52 -5.61
CA HIS A 102 -3.73 2.99 -5.27
C HIS A 102 -4.76 4.10 -5.11
N GLU A 103 -4.31 5.31 -4.84
CA GLU A 103 -5.14 6.49 -4.62
C GLU A 103 -5.93 6.87 -5.87
N ILE A 104 -5.43 6.58 -7.07
CA ILE A 104 -6.16 6.87 -8.32
C ILE A 104 -6.48 5.63 -9.12
N GLU A 105 -5.96 4.45 -8.74
CA GLU A 105 -6.11 3.20 -9.48
C GLU A 105 -7.57 2.90 -9.88
N LYS A 106 -8.54 3.15 -8.99
CA LYS A 106 -9.97 2.95 -9.30
C LYS A 106 -10.52 3.89 -10.39
N MET A 107 -9.80 4.97 -10.68
CA MET A 107 -10.13 5.94 -11.73
C MET A 107 -9.41 5.64 -13.05
N LEU A 108 -8.51 4.65 -13.05
CA LEU A 108 -7.74 4.23 -14.22
C LEU A 108 -8.45 3.09 -14.97
N PRO A 109 -8.18 2.94 -16.28
CA PRO A 109 -8.82 1.91 -17.11
C PRO A 109 -8.34 0.47 -16.82
N PHE A 110 -7.20 0.32 -16.16
CA PHE A 110 -6.61 -0.95 -15.75
C PHE A 110 -5.88 -0.75 -14.43
N ASN A 111 -5.51 -1.83 -13.75
CA ASN A 111 -4.82 -1.80 -12.45
C ASN A 111 -3.29 -1.79 -12.63
N HIS A 112 -2.55 -1.55 -11.53
CA HIS A 112 -1.08 -1.49 -11.56
C HIS A 112 -0.43 -2.79 -12.04
N THR A 113 -0.99 -3.96 -11.72
CA THR A 113 -0.47 -5.26 -12.19
C THR A 113 -0.59 -5.37 -13.71
N GLU A 114 -1.74 -5.00 -14.27
CA GLU A 114 -1.99 -4.98 -15.72
C GLU A 114 -1.08 -3.97 -16.44
N ASN A 115 -0.85 -2.80 -15.85
CA ASN A 115 0.10 -1.82 -16.37
C ASN A 115 1.54 -2.36 -16.33
N GLY A 116 1.92 -2.99 -15.22
CA GLY A 116 3.24 -3.57 -15.02
C GLY A 116 3.56 -4.62 -16.07
N LEU A 117 2.58 -5.46 -16.46
CA LEU A 117 2.75 -6.42 -17.55
C LEU A 117 2.97 -5.76 -18.91
N ARG A 118 2.26 -4.67 -19.22
CA ARG A 118 2.47 -3.92 -20.46
C ARG A 118 3.87 -3.32 -20.52
N ILE A 119 4.34 -2.79 -19.39
CA ILE A 119 5.71 -2.27 -19.29
C ILE A 119 6.71 -3.41 -19.42
N LEU A 120 6.48 -4.54 -18.75
CA LEU A 120 7.35 -5.73 -18.84
C LEU A 120 7.49 -6.19 -20.30
N GLN A 121 6.39 -6.27 -21.03
CA GLN A 121 6.37 -6.59 -22.46
C GLN A 121 7.17 -5.57 -23.28
N SER A 122 7.03 -4.27 -23.00
CA SER A 122 7.81 -3.23 -23.67
C SER A 122 9.33 -3.33 -23.42
N LEU A 123 9.71 -3.90 -22.28
CA LEU A 123 11.11 -4.11 -21.87
C LEU A 123 11.65 -5.51 -22.21
N GLN A 124 10.89 -6.35 -22.93
CA GLN A 124 11.22 -7.75 -23.18
C GLN A 124 12.66 -7.96 -23.70
N ASN A 125 13.08 -7.16 -24.69
CA ASN A 125 14.43 -7.27 -25.27
C ASN A 125 15.54 -6.91 -24.28
N VAL A 126 15.30 -5.91 -23.43
CA VAL A 126 16.25 -5.47 -22.39
C VAL A 126 16.35 -6.54 -21.31
N ILE A 127 15.22 -7.09 -20.87
CA ILE A 127 15.15 -8.17 -19.87
C ILE A 127 15.86 -9.42 -20.39
N ALA A 128 15.61 -9.81 -21.63
CA ALA A 128 16.18 -11.01 -22.26
C ALA A 128 17.72 -10.97 -22.36
N SER A 129 18.34 -9.79 -22.25
CA SER A 129 19.80 -9.66 -22.20
C SER A 129 20.42 -10.10 -20.87
N TYR A 130 19.61 -10.23 -19.81
CA TYR A 130 20.06 -10.57 -18.46
C TYR A 130 19.38 -11.82 -17.87
N ALA A 131 18.08 -12.00 -18.13
CA ALA A 131 17.25 -13.06 -17.53
C ALA A 131 16.27 -13.67 -18.55
N ASN A 132 15.78 -14.88 -18.25
CA ASN A 132 14.73 -15.51 -19.04
C ASN A 132 13.39 -14.76 -18.86
N TYR A 133 12.95 -14.07 -19.92
CA TYR A 133 11.73 -13.25 -19.89
C TYR A 133 10.48 -14.03 -19.47
N GLN A 134 10.27 -15.25 -20.00
CA GLN A 134 9.09 -16.05 -19.68
C GLN A 134 9.05 -16.47 -18.21
N LEU A 135 10.21 -16.71 -17.60
CA LEU A 135 10.30 -16.98 -16.17
C LEU A 135 10.04 -15.71 -15.34
N VAL A 136 10.59 -14.57 -15.76
CA VAL A 136 10.31 -13.26 -15.13
C VAL A 136 8.82 -12.97 -15.12
N GLU A 137 8.12 -13.13 -16.25
CA GLU A 137 6.68 -12.89 -16.37
C GLU A 137 5.85 -13.81 -15.46
N LYS A 138 6.23 -15.08 -15.34
CA LYS A 138 5.58 -16.02 -14.41
C LYS A 138 5.82 -15.66 -12.95
N LEU A 139 7.03 -15.21 -12.60
CA LEU A 139 7.37 -14.79 -11.24
C LEU A 139 6.63 -13.50 -10.87
N PHE A 140 6.61 -12.52 -11.77
CA PHE A 140 5.91 -11.24 -11.63
C PHE A 140 4.41 -11.42 -11.40
N ASN A 141 3.78 -12.36 -12.12
CA ASN A 141 2.36 -12.70 -11.92
C ASN A 141 2.10 -13.67 -10.75
N ASN A 142 3.14 -14.03 -9.99
CA ASN A 142 3.06 -15.05 -8.94
C ASN A 142 2.49 -16.40 -9.42
N GLN A 143 2.70 -16.75 -10.70
CA GLN A 143 2.30 -18.02 -11.33
C GLN A 143 3.37 -19.12 -11.19
N HIS A 144 4.54 -18.77 -10.67
CA HIS A 144 5.60 -19.70 -10.32
C HIS A 144 5.74 -19.72 -8.78
N PRO A 145 5.94 -20.89 -8.12
CA PRO A 145 5.99 -20.97 -6.65
C PRO A 145 7.00 -20.03 -5.98
N LEU A 146 8.16 -19.83 -6.60
CA LEU A 146 9.19 -18.90 -6.12
C LEU A 146 8.76 -17.41 -6.16
N GLY A 147 7.65 -17.07 -6.84
CA GLY A 147 7.06 -15.73 -6.77
C GLY A 147 6.66 -15.35 -5.34
N GLN A 148 6.39 -16.32 -4.46
CA GLN A 148 6.16 -16.09 -3.03
C GLN A 148 7.34 -15.41 -2.33
N LEU A 149 8.57 -15.60 -2.82
CA LEU A 149 9.75 -14.92 -2.26
C LEU A 149 9.68 -13.40 -2.43
N ILE A 150 8.89 -12.92 -3.40
CA ILE A 150 8.64 -11.50 -3.67
C ILE A 150 7.32 -11.10 -3.01
N HIS A 151 6.24 -11.78 -3.37
CA HIS A 151 4.86 -11.32 -3.15
C HIS A 151 4.17 -11.90 -1.91
N SER A 152 4.82 -12.78 -1.14
CA SER A 152 4.14 -13.41 0.01
C SER A 152 3.61 -12.36 0.98
N PRO A 153 2.31 -12.44 1.37
CA PRO A 153 1.69 -11.46 2.26
C PRO A 153 2.24 -11.52 3.69
N ASN A 154 3.09 -12.51 4.00
CA ASN A 154 3.87 -12.54 5.22
C ASN A 154 5.32 -12.14 4.92
N PHE A 155 6.17 -13.10 4.54
CA PHE A 155 7.62 -12.91 4.48
C PHE A 155 8.15 -12.66 3.06
N GLY A 156 7.34 -12.10 2.17
CA GLY A 156 7.80 -11.68 0.85
C GLY A 156 8.78 -10.51 0.94
N ALA A 157 9.75 -10.45 0.02
CA ALA A 157 10.75 -9.40 -0.05
C ALA A 157 10.13 -8.00 -0.15
N ASP A 158 9.01 -7.86 -0.88
CA ASP A 158 8.21 -6.63 -0.99
C ASP A 158 7.80 -6.13 0.40
N LYS A 159 7.05 -6.96 1.14
CA LYS A 159 6.55 -6.63 2.47
C LYS A 159 7.65 -6.39 3.50
N MET A 160 8.70 -7.19 3.46
CA MET A 160 9.84 -7.00 4.35
C MET A 160 10.55 -5.67 4.07
N ASP A 161 10.66 -5.23 2.83
CA ASP A 161 11.27 -3.94 2.51
C ASP A 161 10.37 -2.77 2.95
N TYR A 162 9.12 -2.71 2.47
CA TYR A 162 8.30 -1.53 2.74
C TYR A 162 8.06 -1.37 4.24
N LEU A 163 7.92 -2.44 5.03
CA LEU A 163 7.72 -2.29 6.47
C LEU A 163 8.89 -1.56 7.13
N HIS A 164 10.13 -1.94 6.81
CA HIS A 164 11.32 -1.27 7.36
C HIS A 164 11.50 0.13 6.79
N ARG A 165 11.33 0.27 5.47
CA ARG A 165 11.56 1.53 4.77
C ARG A 165 10.56 2.58 5.20
N ASP A 166 9.29 2.22 5.26
CA ASP A 166 8.23 3.11 5.69
C ASP A 166 8.45 3.52 7.14
N ALA A 167 8.75 2.56 8.04
CA ALA A 167 9.00 2.83 9.46
C ALA A 167 10.19 3.78 9.65
N HIS A 168 11.32 3.51 8.98
CA HIS A 168 12.52 4.36 9.02
C HIS A 168 12.23 5.80 8.57
N HIS A 169 11.59 5.97 7.41
CA HIS A 169 11.31 7.29 6.85
C HIS A 169 10.28 8.08 7.64
N THR A 170 9.33 7.39 8.25
CA THR A 170 8.26 8.04 9.03
C THR A 170 8.57 8.17 10.52
N GLY A 171 9.68 7.59 10.99
CA GLY A 171 10.11 7.62 12.39
C GLY A 171 9.31 6.69 13.31
N TYR A 172 8.62 5.69 12.75
CA TYR A 172 7.95 4.65 13.53
C TYR A 172 8.90 3.49 13.81
N GLU A 173 8.65 2.79 14.91
CA GLU A 173 9.44 1.62 15.30
C GLU A 173 8.69 0.31 14.99
N LEU A 174 9.44 -0.68 14.52
CA LEU A 174 8.97 -2.04 14.33
C LEU A 174 9.36 -2.90 15.54
N ALA A 175 8.45 -3.77 15.96
CA ALA A 175 8.63 -4.59 17.15
C ALA A 175 9.12 -6.02 16.83
N PHE A 176 9.79 -6.24 15.70
CA PHE A 176 10.30 -7.55 15.29
C PHE A 176 11.76 -7.48 14.82
N ASN A 177 12.47 -8.60 14.89
CA ASN A 177 13.84 -8.71 14.38
C ASN A 177 13.86 -9.33 12.97
N ALA A 178 14.09 -8.50 11.97
CA ALA A 178 14.10 -8.90 10.56
C ALA A 178 15.19 -9.91 10.20
N ASP A 179 16.40 -9.73 10.75
CA ASP A 179 17.53 -10.60 10.48
C ASP A 179 17.28 -12.00 11.05
N LYS A 180 16.64 -12.06 12.22
CA LYS A 180 16.17 -13.32 12.82
C LYS A 180 15.06 -13.96 11.99
N ILE A 181 14.07 -13.20 11.51
CA ILE A 181 13.06 -13.76 10.60
C ILE A 181 13.75 -14.37 9.37
N MET A 182 14.63 -13.59 8.72
CA MET A 182 15.38 -13.99 7.54
C MET A 182 16.15 -15.30 7.78
N GLN A 183 16.87 -15.40 8.90
CA GLN A 183 17.66 -16.59 9.24
C GLN A 183 16.81 -17.86 9.42
N TYR A 184 15.52 -17.75 9.70
CA TYR A 184 14.64 -18.90 9.95
C TYR A 184 13.60 -19.14 8.85
N LEU A 185 13.66 -18.39 7.75
CA LEU A 185 12.84 -18.66 6.56
C LEU A 185 13.17 -20.01 5.94
N GLN A 186 12.14 -20.65 5.39
CA GLN A 186 12.22 -21.93 4.70
C GLN A 186 11.27 -21.93 3.50
N PHE A 187 11.67 -22.66 2.46
CA PHE A 187 10.84 -22.89 1.28
C PHE A 187 10.83 -24.40 1.00
N ILE A 188 9.74 -25.07 1.39
CA ILE A 188 9.60 -26.53 1.33
C ILE A 188 8.30 -26.83 0.58
N GLU A 189 8.34 -27.79 -0.34
CA GLU A 189 7.16 -28.22 -1.11
C GLU A 189 6.37 -27.05 -1.73
N ASN A 190 7.09 -26.09 -2.33
CA ASN A 190 6.51 -24.90 -2.96
C ASN A 190 5.78 -23.94 -2.00
N GLN A 191 6.06 -23.99 -0.69
CA GLN A 191 5.50 -23.06 0.30
C GLN A 191 6.59 -22.27 1.00
N LEU A 192 6.43 -20.95 1.06
CA LEU A 192 7.25 -20.08 1.89
C LEU A 192 6.69 -20.02 3.32
N GLY A 193 7.54 -20.24 4.30
CA GLY A 193 7.18 -20.19 5.72
C GLY A 193 8.41 -19.95 6.59
N ILE A 194 8.24 -20.17 7.90
CA ILE A 194 9.28 -19.92 8.89
C ILE A 194 9.36 -21.08 9.88
N SER A 195 10.53 -21.32 10.46
CA SER A 195 10.67 -22.33 11.52
C SER A 195 9.80 -22.00 12.74
N ASP A 196 9.17 -23.03 13.30
CA ASP A 196 8.41 -22.98 14.56
C ASP A 196 9.21 -22.47 15.78
N LYS A 197 10.55 -22.44 15.69
CA LYS A 197 11.44 -21.92 16.74
C LYS A 197 11.34 -20.40 16.94
N VAL A 198 10.77 -19.68 15.98
CA VAL A 198 10.70 -18.20 16.01
C VAL A 198 9.26 -17.69 15.86
N ILE A 199 8.29 -18.44 16.39
CA ILE A 199 6.87 -18.06 16.41
C ILE A 199 6.65 -16.63 16.94
N GLU A 200 7.34 -16.24 18.01
CA GLU A 200 7.22 -14.90 18.59
C GLU A 200 7.58 -13.78 17.59
N GLU A 201 8.57 -14.00 16.72
CA GLU A 201 8.90 -13.01 15.67
C GLU A 201 7.80 -12.93 14.60
N ALA A 202 7.17 -14.05 14.26
CA ALA A 202 6.05 -14.06 13.32
C ALA A 202 4.83 -13.31 13.88
N ILE A 203 4.54 -13.49 15.18
CA ILE A 203 3.51 -12.76 15.92
C ILE A 203 3.81 -11.25 15.90
N ASN A 204 5.03 -10.87 16.30
CA ASN A 204 5.47 -9.49 16.36
C ASN A 204 5.48 -8.82 14.97
N TYR A 205 5.81 -9.57 13.93
CA TYR A 205 5.76 -9.11 12.54
C TYR A 205 4.34 -8.73 12.13
N GLN A 206 3.36 -9.60 12.38
CA GLN A 206 1.95 -9.33 12.08
C GLN A 206 1.38 -8.17 12.91
N PHE A 207 1.77 -8.05 14.19
CA PHE A 207 1.39 -6.89 15.00
C PHE A 207 2.01 -5.58 14.50
N SER A 208 3.29 -5.60 14.12
CA SER A 208 3.97 -4.43 13.57
C SER A 208 3.35 -3.99 12.26
N TYR A 209 2.98 -4.96 11.40
CA TYR A 209 2.22 -4.70 10.18
C TYR A 209 0.92 -3.95 10.46
N LEU A 210 0.08 -4.45 11.38
CA LEU A 210 -1.17 -3.77 11.72
C LEU A 210 -0.96 -2.40 12.39
N ARG A 211 0.09 -2.24 13.20
CA ARG A 211 0.47 -0.92 13.74
C ARG A 211 0.81 0.07 12.63
N MET A 212 1.58 -0.33 11.63
CA MET A 212 1.92 0.49 10.47
C MET A 212 0.66 0.91 9.70
N TYR A 213 -0.31 0.00 9.54
CA TYR A 213 -1.62 0.34 8.97
C TYR A 213 -2.32 1.44 9.74
N LYS A 214 -2.45 1.28 11.07
CA LYS A 214 -3.12 2.27 11.92
C LYS A 214 -2.45 3.64 11.84
N MET A 215 -1.12 3.66 11.90
CA MET A 215 -0.36 4.89 12.11
C MET A 215 -0.06 5.65 10.82
N ILE A 216 0.23 4.93 9.74
CA ILE A 216 0.73 5.50 8.48
C ILE A 216 -0.33 5.33 7.40
N TYR A 217 -0.66 4.08 7.03
CA TYR A 217 -1.41 3.82 5.81
C TYR A 217 -2.89 4.24 5.90
N LEU A 218 -3.48 4.24 7.10
CA LEU A 218 -4.86 4.62 7.38
C LEU A 218 -4.96 5.96 8.11
N ASN A 219 -3.95 6.82 7.99
CA ASN A 219 -4.01 8.15 8.57
C ASN A 219 -5.20 8.94 7.99
N GLY A 220 -6.15 9.35 8.84
CA GLY A 220 -7.38 10.02 8.44
C GLY A 220 -7.17 11.29 7.63
N THR A 221 -6.17 12.11 7.99
CA THR A 221 -5.85 13.33 7.25
C THR A 221 -5.27 13.01 5.87
N ALA A 222 -4.37 12.02 5.77
CA ALA A 222 -3.85 11.58 4.48
C ALA A 222 -4.98 11.05 3.58
N LYS A 223 -5.94 10.29 4.13
CA LYS A 223 -7.11 9.80 3.37
C LYS A 223 -8.05 10.92 2.94
N ILE A 224 -8.22 11.97 3.75
CA ILE A 224 -8.96 13.17 3.35
C ILE A 224 -8.27 13.83 2.15
N ILE A 225 -6.94 14.00 2.19
CA ILE A 225 -6.16 14.56 1.08
C ILE A 225 -6.32 13.71 -0.19
N THR A 226 -6.19 12.38 -0.06
CA THR A 226 -6.45 11.44 -1.16
C THR A 226 -7.84 11.65 -1.76
N ARG A 227 -8.88 11.77 -0.93
CA ARG A 227 -10.25 11.97 -1.42
C ARG A 227 -10.43 13.33 -2.10
N MET A 228 -9.85 14.40 -1.54
CA MET A 228 -9.83 15.72 -2.18
C MET A 228 -9.21 15.65 -3.57
N PHE A 229 -8.12 14.89 -3.72
CA PHE A 229 -7.42 14.71 -4.99
C PHE A 229 -8.26 13.90 -5.99
N GLN A 230 -8.79 12.75 -5.58
CA GLN A 230 -9.70 11.94 -6.40
C GLN A 230 -10.91 12.76 -6.87
N ARG A 231 -11.53 13.54 -5.97
CA ARG A 231 -12.68 14.36 -6.34
C ARG A 231 -12.30 15.48 -7.30
N ALA A 232 -11.14 16.12 -7.13
CA ALA A 232 -10.62 17.10 -8.08
C ALA A 232 -10.45 16.49 -9.48
N LEU A 233 -9.79 15.33 -9.58
CA LEU A 233 -9.62 14.63 -10.85
C LEU A 233 -10.96 14.20 -11.45
N ALA A 234 -11.92 13.76 -10.64
CA ALA A 234 -13.24 13.37 -11.13
C ALA A 234 -13.99 14.54 -11.78
N GLU A 235 -13.90 15.76 -11.23
CA GLU A 235 -14.50 16.95 -11.86
C GLU A 235 -13.77 17.37 -13.14
N LEU A 236 -12.48 17.06 -13.24
CA LEU A 236 -11.65 17.30 -14.42
C LEU A 236 -11.72 16.16 -15.46
N SER A 237 -12.25 14.98 -15.08
CA SER A 237 -12.18 13.73 -15.87
C SER A 237 -12.91 13.76 -17.22
N ARG A 238 -13.71 14.80 -17.49
CA ARG A 238 -14.26 15.09 -18.84
C ARG A 238 -13.17 15.27 -19.92
N LEU A 239 -11.90 15.32 -19.52
CA LEU A 239 -10.74 15.60 -20.38
C LEU A 239 -10.02 14.36 -20.94
N ASN A 240 -10.50 13.12 -20.73
CA ASN A 240 -9.85 11.88 -21.18
C ASN A 240 -8.35 11.83 -20.82
N LEU A 241 -8.06 11.94 -19.53
CA LEU A 241 -6.72 12.14 -18.99
C LEU A 241 -5.92 10.84 -19.01
N ASP A 242 -4.74 10.85 -19.63
CA ASP A 242 -3.76 9.77 -19.53
C ASP A 242 -2.97 9.90 -18.23
N LEU A 243 -3.58 9.45 -17.13
CA LEU A 243 -3.03 9.61 -15.79
C LEU A 243 -1.83 8.69 -15.51
N TYR A 244 -1.66 7.59 -16.26
CA TYR A 244 -0.56 6.63 -16.02
C TYR A 244 0.81 7.21 -16.35
N ASN A 245 0.88 8.15 -17.29
CA ASN A 245 2.11 8.76 -17.76
C ASN A 245 2.49 10.04 -17.01
N LEU A 246 1.76 10.38 -15.93
CA LEU A 246 2.06 11.56 -15.13
C LEU A 246 2.88 11.16 -13.90
N SER A 247 3.85 12.00 -13.54
CA SER A 247 4.47 11.99 -12.20
C SER A 247 3.48 12.43 -11.12
N ASP A 248 3.83 12.20 -9.84
CA ASP A 248 3.03 12.69 -8.71
C ASP A 248 2.86 14.22 -8.74
N SER A 249 3.91 14.93 -9.15
CA SER A 249 3.93 16.39 -9.25
C SER A 249 3.02 16.91 -10.38
N GLU A 250 3.07 16.28 -11.55
CA GLU A 250 2.22 16.63 -12.69
C GLU A 250 0.75 16.33 -12.40
N ALA A 251 0.47 15.17 -11.81
CA ALA A 251 -0.88 14.79 -11.42
C ALA A 251 -1.47 15.77 -10.39
N LEU A 252 -0.67 16.19 -9.40
CA LEU A 252 -1.08 17.21 -8.43
C LEU A 252 -1.28 18.60 -9.09
N THR A 253 -0.43 18.97 -10.03
CA THR A 253 -0.56 20.21 -10.82
C THR A 253 -1.83 20.21 -11.65
N LEU A 254 -2.16 19.07 -12.27
CA LEU A 254 -3.40 18.88 -13.01
C LEU A 254 -4.62 19.04 -12.08
N ALA A 255 -4.62 18.38 -10.92
CA ALA A 255 -5.69 18.51 -9.93
C ALA A 255 -5.84 19.96 -9.42
N ALA A 256 -4.76 20.74 -9.37
CA ALA A 256 -4.79 22.14 -8.95
C ALA A 256 -5.55 23.09 -9.90
N LYS A 257 -5.95 22.61 -11.09
CA LYS A 257 -6.93 23.30 -11.94
C LYS A 257 -8.33 23.35 -11.30
N HIS A 258 -8.60 22.48 -10.32
CA HIS A 258 -9.78 22.52 -9.47
C HIS A 258 -9.43 23.09 -8.08
N SER A 259 -10.41 23.73 -7.41
CA SER A 259 -10.23 24.35 -6.09
C SER A 259 -9.69 23.36 -5.03
N LEU A 260 -10.16 22.11 -5.07
CA LEU A 260 -9.69 21.03 -4.18
C LEU A 260 -8.19 20.76 -4.34
N GLY A 261 -7.66 20.66 -5.56
CA GLY A 261 -6.23 20.45 -5.77
C GLY A 261 -5.40 21.64 -5.31
N LYS A 262 -5.88 22.87 -5.57
CA LYS A 262 -5.25 24.09 -5.06
C LYS A 262 -5.24 24.12 -3.53
N ASN A 263 -6.31 23.65 -2.90
CA ASN A 263 -6.41 23.55 -1.46
C ASN A 263 -5.43 22.53 -0.87
N ILE A 264 -5.17 21.40 -1.54
CA ILE A 264 -4.13 20.45 -1.14
C ILE A 264 -2.74 21.14 -1.12
N LEU A 265 -2.41 21.90 -2.16
CA LEU A 265 -1.14 22.63 -2.24
C LEU A 265 -0.99 23.68 -1.13
N LEU A 266 -2.07 24.44 -0.86
CA LEU A 266 -2.11 25.48 0.16
C LEU A 266 -2.36 24.94 1.58
N ARG A 267 -2.45 23.62 1.76
CA ARG A 267 -2.79 22.96 3.03
C ARG A 267 -4.12 23.43 3.64
N LYS A 268 -5.07 23.86 2.79
CA LYS A 268 -6.46 24.19 3.17
C LYS A 268 -7.31 22.92 3.17
N LEU A 269 -7.01 22.02 4.09
CA LEU A 269 -7.58 20.68 4.11
C LEU A 269 -8.99 20.66 4.70
N HIS A 270 -9.83 19.79 4.15
CA HIS A 270 -11.11 19.44 4.75
C HIS A 270 -10.89 18.78 6.12
N LYS A 271 -11.91 18.87 6.99
CA LYS A 271 -11.91 18.30 8.32
C LYS A 271 -13.09 17.35 8.47
N ALA A 272 -12.87 16.23 9.16
CA ALA A 272 -13.93 15.29 9.50
C ALA A 272 -14.95 15.97 10.42
N ILE A 273 -16.24 15.77 10.14
CA ILE A 273 -17.38 16.30 10.92
C ILE A 273 -18.35 15.21 11.37
N ALA A 274 -18.18 13.99 10.86
CA ALA A 274 -18.84 12.79 11.35
C ALA A 274 -17.93 11.60 11.03
N THR A 275 -17.90 10.62 11.93
CA THR A 275 -17.16 9.37 11.72
C THR A 275 -18.04 8.18 12.06
N PHE A 276 -18.04 7.16 11.22
CA PHE A 276 -18.72 5.89 11.47
C PHE A 276 -17.70 4.82 11.79
N LYS A 277 -17.82 4.14 12.94
CA LYS A 277 -16.91 3.08 13.38
C LYS A 277 -17.67 1.82 13.78
N ILE A 278 -16.97 0.69 13.80
CA ILE A 278 -17.50 -0.56 14.35
C ILE A 278 -17.65 -0.41 15.86
N ALA A 279 -18.81 -0.78 16.41
CA ALA A 279 -19.01 -0.85 17.86
C ALA A 279 -18.08 -1.89 18.51
N PRO A 280 -17.53 -1.67 19.72
CA PRO A 280 -17.74 -0.54 20.63
C PRO A 280 -16.59 0.48 20.58
N TYR A 281 -16.01 0.75 19.40
CA TYR A 281 -14.76 1.50 19.28
C TYR A 281 -14.95 3.00 18.99
N ALA A 282 -16.13 3.58 19.22
CA ALA A 282 -16.35 5.00 18.98
C ALA A 282 -15.48 5.91 19.86
N ASP A 283 -15.26 5.52 21.12
CA ASP A 283 -14.49 6.31 22.09
C ASP A 283 -12.99 6.33 21.80
N GLU A 284 -12.51 5.44 20.92
CA GLU A 284 -11.11 5.39 20.53
C GLU A 284 -10.83 6.36 19.38
N GLN A 285 -9.96 7.35 19.61
CA GLN A 285 -9.51 8.42 18.70
C GLN A 285 -10.31 9.74 18.76
N HIS A 286 -10.24 10.43 19.90
CA HIS A 286 -10.30 11.89 19.90
C HIS A 286 -8.93 12.46 19.48
N LEU A 287 -8.73 12.63 18.17
CA LEU A 287 -7.60 13.40 17.59
C LEU A 287 -8.12 14.32 16.47
N GLY A 288 -9.33 14.87 16.64
CA GLY A 288 -9.83 15.97 15.83
C GLY A 288 -9.41 17.31 16.45
N ASP A 289 -9.29 18.35 15.62
CA ASP A 289 -9.07 19.72 16.12
C ASP A 289 -10.28 20.26 16.92
N PHE A 290 -11.42 19.54 16.92
CA PHE A 290 -12.68 19.88 17.58
C PHE A 290 -13.55 18.63 17.78
N ASP A 291 -14.55 18.72 18.66
CA ASP A 291 -15.50 17.64 18.92
C ASP A 291 -16.55 17.50 17.81
N TYR A 292 -16.76 16.27 17.34
CA TYR A 292 -17.76 15.92 16.34
C TYR A 292 -18.33 14.52 16.62
N PRO A 293 -19.53 14.18 16.13
CA PRO A 293 -20.15 12.89 16.40
C PRO A 293 -19.37 11.71 15.82
N ILE A 294 -19.13 10.71 16.66
CA ILE A 294 -18.66 9.38 16.26
C ILE A 294 -19.84 8.43 16.44
N HIS A 295 -20.28 7.83 15.34
CA HIS A 295 -21.41 6.93 15.30
C HIS A 295 -20.93 5.49 15.29
N GLU A 296 -21.47 4.70 16.20
CA GLU A 296 -21.32 3.25 16.15
C GLU A 296 -22.30 2.63 15.18
N ILE A 297 -21.76 1.70 14.38
CA ILE A 297 -22.50 0.84 13.47
C ILE A 297 -21.98 -0.59 13.59
N ASP A 298 -22.82 -1.56 13.24
CA ASP A 298 -22.38 -2.95 13.20
C ASP A 298 -21.47 -3.21 11.99
N SER A 299 -20.68 -4.28 12.07
CA SER A 299 -19.70 -4.64 11.04
C SER A 299 -20.34 -4.95 9.68
N LYS A 300 -21.57 -5.48 9.64
CA LYS A 300 -22.27 -5.80 8.38
C LYS A 300 -22.71 -4.53 7.66
N LEU A 301 -23.27 -3.57 8.40
CA LEU A 301 -23.68 -2.28 7.85
C LEU A 301 -22.49 -1.51 7.29
N LEU A 302 -21.38 -1.47 8.04
CA LEU A 302 -20.15 -0.85 7.56
C LEU A 302 -19.63 -1.51 6.27
N GLN A 303 -19.57 -2.84 6.23
CA GLN A 303 -19.14 -3.57 5.02
C GLN A 303 -20.04 -3.27 3.82
N LYS A 304 -21.35 -3.15 4.03
CA LYS A 304 -22.31 -2.75 3.00
C LYS A 304 -21.99 -1.36 2.46
N TRP A 305 -21.86 -0.38 3.34
CA TRP A 305 -21.54 0.99 2.94
C TRP A 305 -20.21 1.07 2.21
N ASN A 306 -19.20 0.38 2.72
CA ASN A 306 -17.90 0.32 2.09
C ASN A 306 -17.94 -0.26 0.66
N ARG A 307 -18.71 -1.33 0.42
CA ARG A 307 -18.89 -1.88 -0.93
C ARG A 307 -19.54 -0.86 -1.88
N PHE A 308 -20.52 -0.10 -1.40
CA PHE A 308 -21.16 0.96 -2.18
C PHE A 308 -20.17 2.09 -2.51
N LEU A 309 -19.49 2.61 -1.49
CA LEU A 309 -18.55 3.74 -1.59
C LEU A 309 -17.29 3.37 -2.39
N SER A 310 -16.98 2.07 -2.51
CA SER A 310 -15.85 1.59 -3.30
C SER A 310 -15.98 1.87 -4.80
N SER A 311 -17.18 2.17 -5.31
CA SER A 311 -17.40 2.60 -6.70
C SER A 311 -17.18 4.12 -6.84
N PRO A 312 -16.19 4.58 -7.63
CA PRO A 312 -15.95 6.01 -7.83
C PRO A 312 -17.17 6.78 -8.34
N LYS A 313 -17.97 6.14 -9.22
CA LYS A 313 -19.20 6.71 -9.78
C LYS A 313 -20.26 6.91 -8.71
N LYS A 314 -20.60 5.85 -7.94
CA LYS A 314 -21.62 5.93 -6.88
C LYS A 314 -21.21 6.93 -5.79
N LEU A 315 -19.92 6.93 -5.42
CA LEU A 315 -19.38 7.87 -4.44
C LEU A 315 -19.52 9.32 -4.91
N LEU A 316 -19.20 9.60 -6.19
CA LEU A 316 -19.36 10.91 -6.80
C LEU A 316 -20.84 11.36 -6.84
N GLU A 317 -21.74 10.45 -7.21
CA GLU A 317 -23.19 10.70 -7.25
C GLU A 317 -23.74 11.05 -5.86
N LEU A 318 -23.37 10.28 -4.84
CA LEU A 318 -23.77 10.52 -3.45
C LEU A 318 -23.27 11.88 -2.96
N GLU A 319 -21.98 12.19 -3.15
CA GLU A 319 -21.45 13.49 -2.76
C GLU A 319 -22.15 14.65 -3.49
N LYS A 320 -22.46 14.52 -4.79
CA LYS A 320 -23.21 15.54 -5.56
C LYS A 320 -24.64 15.71 -5.07
N GLN A 321 -25.29 14.63 -4.65
CA GLN A 321 -26.61 14.68 -4.04
C GLN A 321 -26.56 15.46 -2.72
N LEU A 322 -25.61 15.14 -1.84
CA LEU A 322 -25.42 15.84 -0.57
C LEU A 322 -25.11 17.33 -0.77
N GLU A 323 -24.29 17.67 -1.78
CA GLU A 323 -24.03 19.06 -2.15
C GLU A 323 -25.34 19.82 -2.46
N LYS A 324 -26.24 19.21 -3.23
CA LYS A 324 -27.53 19.80 -3.60
C LYS A 324 -28.46 19.95 -2.40
N GLU A 325 -28.63 18.90 -1.59
CA GLU A 325 -29.52 18.89 -0.43
C GLU A 325 -29.07 19.88 0.64
N LEU A 326 -27.76 19.96 0.87
CA LEU A 326 -27.15 20.81 1.89
C LEU A 326 -26.82 22.22 1.38
N LYS A 327 -27.11 22.54 0.11
CA LYS A 327 -26.79 23.82 -0.53
C LYS A 327 -25.30 24.18 -0.39
N LEU A 328 -24.43 23.22 -0.70
CA LEU A 328 -22.99 23.35 -0.68
C LEU A 328 -22.45 23.49 -2.12
N LYS A 329 -21.27 24.10 -2.26
CA LYS A 329 -20.57 24.13 -3.55
C LYS A 329 -19.92 22.79 -3.84
N SER A 330 -19.59 22.56 -5.11
CA SER A 330 -18.93 21.33 -5.52
C SER A 330 -17.61 21.10 -4.79
N GLY A 331 -17.45 19.92 -4.21
CA GLY A 331 -16.30 19.53 -3.42
C GLY A 331 -16.28 20.06 -1.99
N GLU A 332 -17.30 20.78 -1.50
CA GLU A 332 -17.33 21.24 -0.11
C GLU A 332 -17.67 20.14 0.90
N ILE A 333 -18.22 19.01 0.45
CA ILE A 333 -18.43 17.80 1.26
C ILE A 333 -17.82 16.59 0.56
N LEU A 334 -17.14 15.75 1.33
CA LEU A 334 -16.46 14.55 0.86
C LEU A 334 -16.79 13.38 1.77
N ILE A 335 -16.94 12.20 1.17
CA ILE A 335 -17.05 10.94 1.91
C ILE A 335 -15.72 10.21 1.77
N VAL A 336 -15.06 9.97 2.89
CA VAL A 336 -13.73 9.39 2.95
C VAL A 336 -13.84 7.99 3.53
N GLN A 337 -13.55 7.02 2.68
CA GLN A 337 -13.35 5.63 3.09
C GLN A 337 -11.85 5.34 3.18
N PRO A 338 -11.37 4.67 4.24
CA PRO A 338 -10.06 4.05 4.24
C PRO A 338 -10.08 2.98 3.14
N GLY A 339 -9.23 3.14 2.12
CA GLY A 339 -9.18 2.22 0.97
C GLY A 339 -8.86 0.76 1.33
N PHE A 340 -9.01 -0.10 0.32
CA PHE A 340 -8.66 -1.54 0.20
C PHE A 340 -8.51 -2.36 1.49
N PHE A 341 -9.62 -2.93 1.94
CA PHE A 341 -9.74 -3.86 3.07
C PHE A 341 -9.12 -5.21 2.79
N GLU A 342 -8.96 -5.56 1.51
CA GLU A 342 -8.30 -6.79 1.07
C GLU A 342 -6.86 -6.88 1.58
N ARG A 343 -6.19 -5.72 1.79
CA ARG A 343 -4.83 -5.69 2.33
C ARG A 343 -4.74 -5.89 3.84
N LEU A 344 -5.84 -5.71 4.56
CA LEU A 344 -5.98 -6.08 5.97
C LEU A 344 -6.36 -7.55 6.16
N ALA A 345 -6.44 -8.33 5.07
CA ALA A 345 -6.65 -9.77 5.15
C ALA A 345 -5.61 -10.40 6.09
N LEU A 346 -6.11 -11.07 7.12
CA LEU A 346 -5.29 -11.79 8.08
C LEU A 346 -4.81 -13.08 7.43
N ASN A 347 -3.56 -13.06 6.99
CA ASN A 347 -2.92 -14.21 6.34
C ASN A 347 -2.24 -15.07 7.39
N ASP A 348 -2.55 -16.36 7.41
CA ASP A 348 -1.88 -17.29 8.32
C ASP A 348 -0.41 -17.45 7.94
N VAL A 349 0.44 -17.78 8.91
CA VAL A 349 1.85 -18.05 8.70
C VAL A 349 2.07 -19.56 8.70
N VAL A 350 2.66 -20.06 7.62
CA VAL A 350 3.13 -21.46 7.55
C VAL A 350 4.34 -21.61 8.48
N LEU A 351 4.21 -22.52 9.43
CA LEU A 351 5.27 -22.90 10.36
C LEU A 351 5.86 -24.23 9.93
N PHE A 352 7.19 -24.34 9.91
CA PHE A 352 7.88 -25.59 9.65
C PHE A 352 8.52 -26.13 10.91
N LYS A 353 8.23 -27.41 11.19
CA LYS A 353 8.83 -28.17 12.29
C LYS A 353 10.18 -28.74 11.88
N LYS A 354 10.93 -29.28 12.85
CA LYS A 354 12.26 -29.88 12.62
C LYS A 354 12.24 -31.04 11.62
N ASP A 355 11.14 -31.77 11.53
CA ASP A 355 10.92 -32.88 10.59
C ASP A 355 10.37 -32.43 9.23
N ASN A 356 10.37 -31.11 8.96
CA ASN A 356 9.81 -30.46 7.78
C ASN A 356 8.29 -30.58 7.63
N SER A 357 7.57 -31.11 8.62
CA SER A 357 6.11 -31.05 8.60
C SER A 357 5.62 -29.61 8.80
N THR A 358 4.50 -29.28 8.15
CA THR A 358 3.88 -27.96 8.22
C THR A 358 2.90 -27.86 9.38
N ASP A 359 2.84 -26.69 10.00
CA ASP A 359 1.84 -26.29 10.98
C ASP A 359 1.37 -24.85 10.67
N SER A 360 0.37 -24.37 11.40
CA SER A 360 -0.27 -23.08 11.21
C SER A 360 -0.07 -22.20 12.45
N LEU A 361 0.33 -20.94 12.26
CA LEU A 361 0.46 -20.00 13.37
C LEU A 361 -0.87 -19.77 14.07
N PHE A 362 -1.95 -19.58 13.33
CA PHE A 362 -3.28 -19.38 13.90
C PHE A 362 -3.82 -20.62 14.61
N SER A 363 -3.46 -21.82 14.16
CA SER A 363 -3.81 -23.07 14.85
C SER A 363 -2.99 -23.25 16.14
N ARG A 364 -1.71 -22.85 16.10
CA ARG A 364 -0.79 -22.96 17.24
C ARG A 364 -1.08 -21.92 18.32
N VAL A 365 -1.50 -20.72 17.93
CA VAL A 365 -1.81 -19.59 18.82
C VAL A 365 -3.18 -18.99 18.45
N PRO A 366 -4.30 -19.65 18.81
CA PRO A 366 -5.65 -19.18 18.41
C PRO A 366 -6.03 -17.81 18.96
N SER A 367 -5.45 -17.38 20.09
CA SER A 367 -5.68 -16.03 20.63
C SER A 367 -5.15 -14.94 19.68
N HIS A 368 -4.07 -15.21 18.95
CA HIS A 368 -3.40 -14.24 18.08
C HIS A 368 -4.32 -13.73 16.97
N ILE A 369 -4.96 -14.64 16.22
CA ILE A 369 -5.89 -14.23 15.15
C ILE A 369 -7.08 -13.41 15.71
N ASN A 370 -7.55 -13.72 16.92
CA ASN A 370 -8.64 -12.96 17.54
C ASN A 370 -8.18 -11.54 17.89
N THR A 371 -6.96 -11.38 18.43
CA THR A 371 -6.38 -10.05 18.69
C THR A 371 -6.17 -9.28 17.38
N LEU A 372 -5.67 -9.93 16.32
CA LEU A 372 -5.51 -9.28 15.02
C LEU A 372 -6.86 -8.82 14.45
N ARG A 373 -7.93 -9.62 14.57
CA ARG A 373 -9.29 -9.24 14.15
C ARG A 373 -9.79 -8.02 14.92
N GLU A 374 -9.63 -8.03 16.24
CA GLU A 374 -10.00 -6.90 17.10
C GLU A 374 -9.26 -5.62 16.70
N MET A 375 -7.94 -5.72 16.43
CA MET A 375 -7.16 -4.59 15.94
C MET A 375 -7.67 -4.08 14.59
N VAL A 376 -7.97 -4.97 13.65
CA VAL A 376 -8.51 -4.60 12.34
C VAL A 376 -9.86 -3.90 12.51
N ASP A 377 -10.77 -4.44 13.33
CA ASP A 377 -12.10 -3.85 13.61
C ASP A 377 -12.01 -2.42 14.16
N ARG A 378 -10.98 -2.13 14.97
CA ARG A 378 -10.69 -0.78 15.51
C ARG A 378 -10.22 0.24 14.47
N PHE A 379 -9.68 -0.23 13.34
CA PHE A 379 -9.13 0.67 12.31
C PHE A 379 -10.18 1.12 11.31
N PHE A 380 -11.33 0.44 11.27
CA PHE A 380 -12.37 0.80 10.32
C PHE A 380 -13.01 2.13 10.68
N TYR A 381 -13.14 2.97 9.67
CA TYR A 381 -13.94 4.17 9.77
C TYR A 381 -14.55 4.54 8.42
N ILE A 382 -15.58 5.38 8.41
CA ILE A 382 -15.93 6.23 7.27
C ILE A 382 -16.04 7.65 7.79
N HIS A 383 -15.36 8.61 7.17
CA HIS A 383 -15.51 10.02 7.54
C HIS A 383 -16.42 10.75 6.55
N VAL A 384 -17.23 11.66 7.08
CA VAL A 384 -17.76 12.79 6.32
C VAL A 384 -16.85 13.98 6.61
N ALA A 385 -16.28 14.58 5.58
CA ALA A 385 -15.36 15.70 5.70
C ALA A 385 -15.85 16.92 4.92
N THR A 386 -15.62 18.11 5.47
CA THR A 386 -16.05 19.38 4.85
C THR A 386 -14.99 20.47 5.01
N THR A 387 -15.19 21.61 4.34
CA THR A 387 -14.35 22.80 4.50
C THR A 387 -14.52 23.43 5.89
N GLN A 388 -13.51 24.16 6.35
CA GLN A 388 -13.52 24.74 7.70
C GLN A 388 -14.72 25.68 7.93
N GLU A 389 -15.12 26.42 6.90
CA GLU A 389 -16.23 27.37 6.96
C GLU A 389 -17.59 26.68 7.20
N ASN A 390 -17.73 25.41 6.82
CA ASN A 390 -18.98 24.66 6.90
C ASN A 390 -19.11 23.81 8.17
N ILE A 391 -18.05 23.66 8.97
CA ILE A 391 -18.02 22.76 10.14
C ILE A 391 -19.18 23.03 11.10
N ILE A 392 -19.32 24.28 11.57
CA ILE A 392 -20.32 24.66 12.59
C ILE A 392 -21.75 24.36 12.11
N ARG A 393 -21.99 24.53 10.81
CA ARG A 393 -23.29 24.30 10.19
C ARG A 393 -23.59 22.80 10.04
N LEU A 394 -22.60 22.03 9.59
CA LEU A 394 -22.81 20.63 9.17
C LEU A 394 -22.60 19.62 10.30
N VAL A 395 -21.84 19.94 11.35
CA VAL A 395 -21.60 19.01 12.49
C VAL A 395 -22.89 18.60 13.23
N LYS A 396 -23.95 19.39 13.09
CA LYS A 396 -25.27 19.14 13.71
C LYS A 396 -26.17 18.20 12.91
N ILE A 397 -25.73 17.79 11.72
CA ILE A 397 -26.52 16.95 10.81
C ILE A 397 -26.35 15.48 11.19
N ASP A 398 -27.47 14.75 11.21
CA ASP A 398 -27.46 13.30 11.38
C ASP A 398 -27.09 12.60 10.07
N PHE A 399 -25.78 12.49 9.82
CA PHE A 399 -25.27 11.80 8.65
C PHE A 399 -25.53 10.29 8.69
N LYS A 400 -25.76 9.68 9.87
CA LYS A 400 -26.10 8.26 9.96
C LYS A 400 -27.40 7.99 9.24
N LYS A 401 -28.44 8.76 9.56
CA LYS A 401 -29.74 8.67 8.90
C LYS A 401 -29.63 8.88 7.38
N ILE A 402 -28.87 9.89 6.95
CA ILE A 402 -28.63 10.16 5.52
C ILE A 402 -27.99 8.95 4.83
N PHE A 403 -26.98 8.32 5.43
CA PHE A 403 -26.33 7.15 4.85
C PHE A 403 -27.27 5.94 4.80
N GLU A 404 -28.08 5.72 5.84
CA GLU A 404 -29.08 4.64 5.86
C GLU A 404 -30.15 4.81 4.76
N GLU A 405 -30.59 6.04 4.51
CA GLU A 405 -31.58 6.36 3.46
C GLU A 405 -30.99 6.22 2.05
N ASN A 406 -29.78 6.72 1.83
CA ASN A 406 -29.18 6.83 0.49
C ASN A 406 -28.33 5.61 0.06
N ILE A 407 -27.96 4.74 1.02
CA ILE A 407 -27.15 3.53 0.77
C ILE A 407 -28.01 2.26 1.04
N SER A 408 -29.31 2.33 0.71
CA SER A 408 -30.27 1.22 0.83
C SER A 408 -30.28 0.31 -0.42
N GLU A 409 -30.55 -0.99 -0.18
CA GLU A 409 -30.24 -2.23 -0.95
C GLU A 409 -29.33 -2.21 -2.19
#